data_AF-A0A9P3IXG0-F1
#
_entry.id   AF-A0A9P3IXG0-F1
#
_cell.length_a   1.000
_cell.length_b   1.000
_cell.length_c   1.000
_cell.angle_alpha   90.00
_cell.angle_beta   90.00
_cell.angle_gamma   90.00
#
_symmetry.space_group_name_H-M   'P 1'
#
loop_
_entity.id
_entity.type
_entity.pdbx_description
1 polymer ?
#
loop_
_entity_poly.entity_id
_entity_poly.type
_entity_poly.pdbx_seq_one_letter_code
_entity_poly.pdbx_strand_id
1 'polypeptide(L)'
;MASLGIPAAMAVASAVPPLSASAALTRKSDKPSIRSQCIVAPRQRASVNSPSATSSTVVPHQPVQQPQQSSSASPPSSPSPSIPSCHQHNPQQPSLQHHTDTQRHSLTAMAACAAAVLSATLLLQQPALAQDSAPPSPTEAVFGRTCAGCHAGGGNLLKPGAGLSLADLERNGLSSVEDIARVTALGVARMPGYGEDCKPRGQCTFGPRLSADVIRQLAEYTLAQAQAGWP
;
A
#
# COMPACT_ATOMS: atom_id res chain seq x y z
N MET A 1 18.07 -54.32 -33.54
CA MET A 1 19.10 -53.61 -32.75
C MET A 1 19.33 -52.27 -33.42
N ALA A 2 18.67 -51.22 -32.97
CA ALA A 2 18.87 -49.86 -33.47
C ALA A 2 18.71 -48.91 -32.28
N SER A 3 19.85 -48.52 -31.70
CA SER A 3 19.93 -47.47 -30.66
C SER A 3 19.72 -46.12 -31.31
N LEU A 4 18.67 -45.41 -30.90
CA LEU A 4 18.48 -43.99 -31.19
C LEU A 4 19.15 -43.18 -30.07
N GLY A 5 20.17 -42.42 -30.46
CA GLY A 5 20.99 -41.58 -29.58
C GLY A 5 20.27 -40.30 -29.13
N ILE A 6 20.62 -39.90 -27.91
CA ILE A 6 20.21 -38.69 -27.20
C ILE A 6 21.00 -37.49 -27.75
N PRO A 7 20.40 -36.33 -28.07
CA PRO A 7 21.17 -35.13 -28.35
C PRO A 7 21.61 -34.44 -27.05
N ALA A 8 22.91 -34.17 -26.99
CA ALA A 8 23.61 -33.50 -25.91
C ALA A 8 23.19 -32.02 -25.75
N ALA A 9 23.14 -31.58 -24.50
CA ALA A 9 22.87 -30.22 -24.07
C ALA A 9 23.93 -29.24 -24.61
N MET A 10 23.48 -28.15 -25.22
CA MET A 10 24.32 -26.99 -25.53
C MET A 10 24.56 -26.17 -24.26
N ALA A 11 25.76 -26.30 -23.71
CA ALA A 11 26.29 -25.42 -22.68
C ALA A 11 26.74 -24.10 -23.32
N VAL A 12 26.01 -23.01 -23.08
CA VAL A 12 26.45 -21.65 -23.42
C VAL A 12 27.31 -21.11 -22.27
N ALA A 13 28.63 -21.15 -22.48
CA ALA A 13 29.60 -20.47 -21.63
C ALA A 13 29.50 -18.95 -21.86
N SER A 14 28.92 -18.21 -20.89
CA SER A 14 29.08 -16.76 -20.84
C SER A 14 30.41 -16.43 -20.17
N ALA A 15 31.32 -15.92 -21.00
CA ALA A 15 32.62 -15.40 -20.60
C ALA A 15 32.46 -14.17 -19.68
N VAL A 16 33.09 -14.25 -18.51
CA VAL A 16 33.29 -13.14 -17.58
C VAL A 16 34.50 -12.33 -18.07
N PRO A 17 34.39 -11.01 -18.34
CA PRO A 17 35.57 -10.18 -18.57
C PRO A 17 36.28 -9.84 -17.24
N PRO A 18 37.62 -9.76 -17.23
CA PRO A 18 38.39 -9.52 -16.03
C PRO A 18 38.40 -8.06 -15.60
N LEU A 19 38.53 -7.92 -14.28
CA LEU A 19 38.94 -6.76 -13.48
C LEU A 19 39.88 -5.81 -14.22
N SER A 20 39.50 -4.52 -14.29
CA SER A 20 40.45 -3.43 -14.49
C SER A 20 40.48 -2.56 -13.23
N ALA A 21 41.65 -2.57 -12.61
CA ALA A 21 42.04 -1.72 -11.50
C ALA A 21 42.59 -0.40 -12.01
N SER A 22 42.58 0.59 -11.11
CA SER A 22 43.32 1.87 -11.13
C SER A 22 42.56 3.08 -11.66
N ALA A 23 42.21 3.98 -10.74
CA ALA A 23 42.77 5.33 -10.71
C ALA A 23 42.40 6.01 -9.39
N ALA A 24 43.31 5.91 -8.41
CA ALA A 24 43.34 6.82 -7.28
C ALA A 24 43.81 8.19 -7.80
N LEU A 25 42.89 9.12 -8.00
CA LEU A 25 43.22 10.55 -8.09
C LEU A 25 42.94 11.22 -6.75
N THR A 26 44.04 11.59 -6.11
CA THR A 26 44.15 12.54 -5.02
C THR A 26 43.56 13.89 -5.44
N ARG A 27 42.37 14.24 -4.93
CA ARG A 27 41.90 15.63 -4.99
C ARG A 27 42.44 16.39 -3.79
N LYS A 28 43.27 17.38 -4.13
CA LYS A 28 43.84 18.42 -3.28
C LYS A 28 42.79 19.02 -2.34
N SER A 29 43.21 19.16 -1.08
CA SER A 29 42.60 20.05 -0.10
C SER A 29 42.70 21.49 -0.59
N ASP A 30 41.58 22.07 -1.01
CA ASP A 30 41.41 23.52 -1.09
C ASP A 30 40.78 24.02 0.22
N LYS A 31 41.55 24.86 0.89
CA LYS A 31 41.24 25.50 2.17
C LYS A 31 40.45 26.79 1.89
N PRO A 32 39.22 26.98 2.40
CA PRO A 32 38.57 28.28 2.32
C PRO A 32 39.17 29.23 3.36
N SER A 33 39.49 30.41 2.85
CA SER A 33 40.04 31.58 3.52
C SER A 33 39.14 32.10 4.64
N ILE A 34 39.79 32.52 5.71
CA ILE A 34 39.25 33.21 6.88
C ILE A 34 38.66 34.56 6.47
N ARG A 35 37.36 34.77 6.67
CA ARG A 35 36.82 36.08 7.07
C ARG A 35 35.41 35.98 7.66
N SER A 36 35.19 36.81 8.68
CA SER A 36 33.93 37.11 9.38
C SER A 36 33.53 36.20 10.54
N GLN A 37 34.06 36.63 11.67
CA GLN A 37 33.59 36.43 13.04
C GLN A 37 32.10 36.77 13.17
N CYS A 38 31.33 35.85 13.77
CA CYS A 38 30.21 36.16 14.64
C CYS A 38 30.31 35.22 15.83
N ILE A 39 31.00 35.68 16.87
CA ILE A 39 31.12 35.03 18.17
C ILE A 39 29.79 35.23 18.89
N VAL A 40 28.99 34.16 19.04
CA VAL A 40 27.95 34.10 20.06
C VAL A 40 28.37 33.03 21.05
N ALA A 41 28.85 33.49 22.20
CA ALA A 41 29.36 32.64 23.29
C ALA A 41 28.25 31.76 23.88
N PRO A 42 28.53 30.49 24.25
CA PRO A 42 27.60 29.69 25.04
C PRO A 42 27.63 30.16 26.51
N ARG A 43 26.47 30.58 27.02
CA ARG A 43 26.23 30.80 28.46
C ARG A 43 26.33 29.45 29.18
N GLN A 44 27.46 29.21 29.85
CA GLN A 44 27.55 28.23 30.92
C GLN A 44 26.66 28.71 32.08
N ARG A 45 25.62 27.95 32.44
CA ARG A 45 25.00 28.07 33.76
C ARG A 45 25.49 26.91 34.62
N ALA A 46 26.01 27.32 35.76
CA ALA A 46 26.72 26.54 36.74
C ALA A 46 25.95 25.33 37.28
N SER A 47 26.76 24.30 37.48
CA SER A 47 26.67 23.27 38.52
C SER A 47 26.13 23.81 39.86
N VAL A 48 25.07 23.18 40.36
CA VAL A 48 24.78 23.09 41.78
C VAL A 48 24.72 21.62 42.16
N ASN A 49 25.45 21.29 43.21
CA ASN A 49 25.81 19.95 43.66
C ASN A 49 24.88 19.54 44.82
N SER A 50 24.24 18.36 44.72
CA SER A 50 23.90 17.35 45.78
C SER A 50 23.29 17.81 47.13
N PRO A 51 22.98 16.89 48.09
CA PRO A 51 22.48 15.50 48.03
C PRO A 51 21.16 15.35 48.84
N SER A 52 20.50 14.19 48.75
CA SER A 52 20.13 13.37 49.93
C SER A 52 19.02 12.36 49.59
N ALA A 53 19.25 11.16 50.08
CA ALA A 53 18.32 10.06 50.14
C ALA A 53 17.06 10.42 50.95
N THR A 54 15.91 9.89 50.54
CA THR A 54 14.90 9.33 51.46
C THR A 54 13.90 8.46 50.69
N SER A 55 13.82 7.21 51.16
CA SER A 55 12.59 6.48 51.42
C SER A 55 11.60 6.21 50.30
N SER A 56 11.57 4.92 49.93
CA SER A 56 10.36 4.11 49.76
C SER A 56 9.11 4.76 50.37
N THR A 57 8.16 5.13 49.51
CA THR A 57 6.76 5.18 49.89
C THR A 57 6.00 4.30 48.90
N VAL A 58 5.66 3.12 49.41
CA VAL A 58 4.65 2.23 48.87
C VAL A 58 3.35 3.03 48.74
N VAL A 59 2.89 3.25 47.51
CA VAL A 59 1.55 3.76 47.25
C VAL A 59 0.59 2.58 47.35
N PRO A 60 -0.43 2.62 48.23
CA PRO A 60 -1.43 1.57 48.30
C PRO A 60 -2.30 1.62 47.02
N HIS A 61 -2.52 0.44 46.45
CA HIS A 61 -3.47 0.21 45.37
C HIS A 61 -4.85 0.77 45.72
N GLN A 62 -5.38 1.68 44.90
CA GLN A 62 -6.81 1.92 44.82
C GLN A 62 -7.46 0.78 44.02
N PRO A 63 -8.60 0.21 44.47
CA PRO A 63 -9.41 -0.66 43.65
C PRO A 63 -10.13 0.19 42.59
N VAL A 64 -9.78 -0.01 41.32
CA VAL A 64 -10.55 0.50 40.20
C VAL A 64 -11.89 -0.24 40.19
N GLN A 65 -12.97 0.51 40.41
CA GLN A 65 -14.32 -0.01 40.24
C GLN A 65 -14.59 -0.35 38.78
N GLN A 66 -15.13 -1.55 38.59
CA GLN A 66 -15.55 -2.14 37.33
C GLN A 66 -16.81 -1.41 36.80
N PRO A 67 -16.81 -0.84 35.59
CA PRO A 67 -18.04 -0.40 34.96
C PRO A 67 -18.85 -1.63 34.54
N GLN A 68 -20.12 -1.65 34.94
CA GLN A 68 -21.05 -2.72 34.63
C GLN A 68 -21.26 -2.86 33.12
N GLN A 69 -21.21 -4.10 32.63
CA GLN A 69 -21.66 -4.46 31.29
C GLN A 69 -23.16 -4.22 31.19
N SER A 70 -23.55 -3.23 30.39
CA SER A 70 -24.93 -3.03 29.94
C SER A 70 -25.01 -3.51 28.50
N SER A 71 -25.78 -4.58 28.31
CA SER A 71 -26.21 -5.14 27.03
C SER A 71 -27.09 -4.17 26.24
N SER A 72 -27.32 -4.46 24.95
CA SER A 72 -28.28 -3.87 23.99
C SER A 72 -27.70 -2.75 23.09
N ALA A 73 -27.99 -2.62 21.79
CA ALA A 73 -28.84 -3.33 20.84
C ALA A 73 -28.39 -2.98 19.40
N SER A 74 -28.68 -3.86 18.44
CA SER A 74 -28.42 -3.72 17.01
C SER A 74 -29.28 -2.64 16.32
N PRO A 75 -28.81 -2.01 15.22
CA PRO A 75 -29.64 -1.13 14.39
C PRO A 75 -30.55 -1.92 13.41
N PRO A 76 -31.77 -1.44 13.15
CA PRO A 76 -32.73 -2.12 12.29
C PRO A 76 -32.58 -1.81 10.78
N SER A 77 -32.96 -2.81 9.99
CA SER A 77 -33.08 -2.84 8.53
C SER A 77 -34.24 -1.96 8.03
N SER A 78 -34.02 -1.23 6.92
CA SER A 78 -35.08 -0.47 6.25
C SER A 78 -35.80 -1.29 5.16
N PRO A 79 -37.12 -1.07 4.94
CA PRO A 79 -37.99 -1.94 4.15
C PRO A 79 -38.22 -1.51 2.68
N SER A 80 -38.59 -2.50 1.87
CA SER A 80 -39.09 -2.40 0.49
C SER A 80 -40.45 -1.68 0.37
N PRO A 81 -40.73 -1.00 -0.75
CA PRO A 81 -42.06 -0.43 -1.01
C PRO A 81 -43.03 -1.45 -1.67
N SER A 82 -44.20 -1.57 -1.05
CA SER A 82 -45.37 -2.31 -1.53
C SER A 82 -46.20 -1.47 -2.52
N ILE A 83 -46.63 -2.07 -3.63
CA ILE A 83 -47.59 -1.46 -4.57
C ILE A 83 -49.00 -2.00 -4.29
N PRO A 84 -50.04 -1.13 -4.23
CA PRO A 84 -51.40 -1.51 -3.84
C PRO A 84 -52.19 -2.22 -4.96
N SER A 85 -53.01 -3.17 -4.52
CA SER A 85 -53.96 -3.94 -5.31
C SER A 85 -55.33 -3.26 -5.29
N CYS A 86 -55.83 -2.86 -6.46
CA CYS A 86 -57.16 -2.27 -6.64
C CYS A 86 -58.05 -3.28 -7.39
N HIS A 87 -59.14 -3.69 -6.75
CA HIS A 87 -60.24 -4.45 -7.34
C HIS A 87 -60.97 -3.60 -8.39
N GLN A 88 -61.21 -4.11 -9.60
CA GLN A 88 -62.22 -3.55 -10.49
C GLN A 88 -62.97 -4.63 -11.27
N HIS A 89 -64.29 -4.46 -11.29
CA HIS A 89 -65.35 -5.33 -11.78
C HIS A 89 -65.27 -5.75 -13.25
N ASN A 90 -65.80 -6.96 -13.49
CA ASN A 90 -66.26 -7.51 -14.75
C ASN A 90 -67.53 -6.78 -15.24
N PRO A 91 -67.57 -6.32 -16.51
CA PRO A 91 -68.79 -6.36 -17.28
C PRO A 91 -68.63 -7.11 -18.61
N GLN A 92 -69.73 -7.74 -18.99
CA GLN A 92 -69.87 -8.65 -20.12
C GLN A 92 -69.56 -8.03 -21.49
N GLN A 93 -69.06 -8.90 -22.36
CA GLN A 93 -68.87 -8.69 -23.80
C GLN A 93 -70.18 -8.32 -24.52
N PRO A 94 -70.09 -7.48 -25.57
CA PRO A 94 -70.87 -7.66 -26.77
C PRO A 94 -69.98 -8.15 -27.92
N SER A 95 -70.53 -9.16 -28.59
CA SER A 95 -70.22 -9.62 -29.93
C SER A 95 -69.89 -8.50 -30.93
N LEU A 96 -68.83 -8.69 -31.73
CA LEU A 96 -68.97 -8.92 -33.18
C LEU A 96 -67.59 -9.09 -33.82
N GLN A 97 -67.43 -10.23 -34.48
CA GLN A 97 -66.29 -10.62 -35.29
C GLN A 97 -66.31 -9.84 -36.61
N HIS A 98 -65.35 -8.95 -36.85
CA HIS A 98 -64.80 -8.77 -38.19
C HIS A 98 -63.50 -7.96 -38.17
N HIS A 99 -62.54 -8.36 -39.01
CA HIS A 99 -61.18 -7.81 -39.22
C HIS A 99 -60.01 -8.51 -38.51
N THR A 100 -59.96 -9.84 -38.58
CA THR A 100 -58.69 -10.58 -38.40
C THR A 100 -58.13 -10.95 -39.77
N ASP A 101 -57.35 -10.07 -40.40
CA ASP A 101 -56.30 -10.54 -41.34
C ASP A 101 -55.24 -9.49 -41.66
N THR A 102 -55.55 -8.19 -41.62
CA THR A 102 -54.55 -7.15 -41.97
C THR A 102 -53.61 -6.77 -40.80
N GLN A 103 -53.97 -7.08 -39.56
CA GLN A 103 -53.20 -6.70 -38.35
C GLN A 103 -52.11 -7.71 -37.92
N ARG A 104 -52.05 -8.91 -38.52
CA ARG A 104 -51.05 -9.92 -38.17
C ARG A 104 -49.67 -9.66 -38.79
N HIS A 105 -49.62 -8.99 -39.95
CA HIS A 105 -48.36 -8.71 -40.63
C HIS A 105 -47.59 -7.49 -40.08
N SER A 106 -48.29 -6.53 -39.45
CA SER A 106 -47.64 -5.34 -38.86
C SER A 106 -47.07 -5.57 -37.47
N LEU A 107 -47.67 -6.49 -36.69
CA LEU A 107 -47.19 -6.85 -35.34
C LEU A 107 -46.00 -7.82 -35.37
N THR A 108 -45.89 -8.68 -36.39
CA THR A 108 -44.75 -9.58 -36.56
C THR A 108 -43.48 -8.85 -36.99
N ALA A 109 -43.58 -7.81 -37.83
CA ALA A 109 -42.43 -7.03 -38.29
C ALA A 109 -41.79 -6.17 -37.17
N MET A 110 -42.60 -5.56 -36.29
CA MET A 110 -42.10 -4.76 -35.16
C MET A 110 -41.53 -5.64 -34.02
N ALA A 111 -42.12 -6.82 -33.79
CA ALA A 111 -41.59 -7.78 -32.81
C ALA A 111 -40.23 -8.35 -33.22
N ALA A 112 -40.01 -8.59 -34.53
CA ALA A 112 -38.72 -9.07 -35.05
C ALA A 112 -37.59 -8.03 -34.87
N CYS A 113 -37.89 -6.74 -35.06
CA CYS A 113 -36.91 -5.67 -34.85
C CYS A 113 -36.56 -5.49 -33.36
N ALA A 114 -37.56 -5.53 -32.47
CA ALA A 114 -37.31 -5.43 -31.03
C ALA A 114 -36.47 -6.61 -30.52
N ALA A 115 -36.72 -7.83 -31.01
CA ALA A 115 -35.92 -9.01 -30.67
C ALA A 115 -34.47 -8.88 -31.17
N ALA A 116 -34.24 -8.39 -32.39
CA ALA A 116 -32.90 -8.20 -32.95
C ALA A 116 -32.08 -7.17 -32.16
N VAL A 117 -32.69 -6.08 -31.70
CA VAL A 117 -32.01 -5.05 -30.87
C VAL A 117 -31.73 -5.56 -29.45
N LEU A 118 -32.61 -6.37 -28.88
CA LEU A 118 -32.41 -7.02 -27.57
C LEU A 118 -31.34 -8.13 -27.64
N SER A 119 -31.24 -8.85 -28.76
CA SER A 119 -30.15 -9.80 -29.01
C SER A 119 -28.82 -9.07 -29.22
N ALA A 120 -28.79 -7.98 -29.99
CA ALA A 120 -27.55 -7.22 -30.27
C ALA A 120 -26.96 -6.56 -29.03
N THR A 121 -27.79 -6.12 -28.07
CA THR A 121 -27.31 -5.57 -26.80
C THR A 121 -26.65 -6.62 -25.91
N LEU A 122 -27.14 -7.87 -25.92
CA LEU A 122 -26.55 -8.99 -25.17
C LEU A 122 -25.17 -9.43 -25.71
N LEU A 123 -24.88 -9.19 -26.99
CA LEU A 123 -23.54 -9.42 -27.57
C LEU A 123 -22.52 -8.32 -27.19
N LEU A 124 -22.97 -7.19 -26.63
CA LEU A 124 -22.10 -6.11 -26.14
C LEU A 124 -21.83 -6.16 -24.64
N GLN A 125 -22.45 -7.09 -23.88
CA GLN A 125 -21.99 -7.45 -22.54
C GLN A 125 -20.68 -8.25 -22.64
N GLN A 126 -19.59 -7.55 -22.91
CA GLN A 126 -18.25 -8.05 -22.61
C GLN A 126 -18.24 -8.43 -21.13
N PRO A 127 -17.85 -9.67 -20.75
CA PRO A 127 -17.62 -9.98 -19.36
C PRO A 127 -16.57 -8.99 -18.85
N ALA A 128 -16.90 -8.26 -17.79
CA ALA A 128 -15.88 -7.50 -17.07
C ALA A 128 -14.92 -8.53 -16.47
N LEU A 129 -13.81 -8.78 -17.15
CA LEU A 129 -12.67 -9.47 -16.56
C LEU A 129 -12.23 -8.53 -15.44
N ALA A 130 -12.58 -8.87 -14.20
CA ALA A 130 -11.86 -8.36 -13.05
C ALA A 130 -10.38 -8.55 -13.39
N GLN A 131 -9.64 -7.45 -13.48
CA GLN A 131 -8.20 -7.48 -13.71
C GLN A 131 -7.63 -8.22 -12.50
N ASP A 132 -7.45 -9.54 -12.64
CA ASP A 132 -6.86 -10.40 -11.64
C ASP A 132 -5.42 -9.95 -11.52
N SER A 133 -5.19 -8.98 -10.65
CA SER A 133 -3.87 -8.51 -10.33
C SER A 133 -3.18 -9.72 -9.71
N ALA A 134 -2.10 -10.17 -10.35
CA ALA A 134 -1.31 -11.28 -9.83
C ALA A 134 -1.05 -11.08 -8.33
N PRO A 135 -1.06 -12.15 -7.52
CA PRO A 135 -0.85 -12.01 -6.09
C PRO A 135 0.45 -11.24 -5.82
N PRO A 136 0.46 -10.33 -4.83
CA PRO A 136 1.62 -9.51 -4.57
C PRO A 136 2.82 -10.38 -4.23
N SER A 137 4.02 -9.91 -4.59
CA SER A 137 5.24 -10.57 -4.16
C SER A 137 5.33 -10.63 -2.62
N PRO A 138 6.09 -11.57 -2.03
CA PRO A 138 6.25 -11.63 -0.57
C PRO A 138 6.70 -10.30 0.04
N THR A 139 7.64 -9.60 -0.61
CA THR A 139 8.15 -8.28 -0.20
C THR A 139 7.07 -7.21 -0.28
N GLU A 140 6.30 -7.17 -1.36
CA GLU A 140 5.18 -6.26 -1.51
C GLU A 140 4.10 -6.50 -0.45
N ALA A 141 3.79 -7.77 -0.14
CA ALA A 141 2.90 -8.10 0.97
C ALA A 141 3.47 -7.65 2.33
N VAL A 142 4.80 -7.63 2.52
CA VAL A 142 5.44 -7.07 3.72
C VAL A 142 5.30 -5.55 3.74
N PHE A 143 5.56 -4.90 2.61
CA PHE A 143 5.41 -3.46 2.48
C PHE A 143 3.96 -3.02 2.76
N GLY A 144 2.99 -3.71 2.18
CA GLY A 144 1.55 -3.46 2.36
C GLY A 144 1.11 -3.51 3.83
N ARG A 145 1.52 -4.54 4.57
CA ARG A 145 1.13 -4.69 5.99
C ARG A 145 1.93 -3.83 6.97
N THR A 146 3.13 -3.39 6.59
CA THR A 146 4.09 -2.76 7.53
C THR A 146 4.29 -1.26 7.27
N CYS A 147 4.37 -0.87 6.00
CA CYS A 147 4.83 0.45 5.57
C CYS A 147 3.69 1.29 4.96
N ALA A 148 2.78 0.64 4.21
CA ALA A 148 1.77 1.33 3.42
C ALA A 148 0.79 2.16 4.27
N GLY A 149 0.63 1.83 5.57
CA GLY A 149 -0.17 2.65 6.48
C GLY A 149 0.28 4.12 6.57
N CYS A 150 1.57 4.40 6.35
CA CYS A 150 2.10 5.76 6.26
C CYS A 150 2.59 6.14 4.85
N HIS A 151 2.92 5.14 4.01
CA HIS A 151 3.62 5.31 2.73
C HIS A 151 2.88 4.73 1.52
N ALA A 152 1.55 4.64 1.57
CA ALA A 152 0.74 4.23 0.43
C ALA A 152 1.05 5.10 -0.81
N GLY A 153 1.21 4.47 -1.98
CA GLY A 153 1.53 5.14 -3.24
C GLY A 153 2.83 5.96 -3.21
N GLY A 154 3.77 5.63 -2.32
CA GLY A 154 5.02 6.37 -2.18
C GLY A 154 4.91 7.71 -1.45
N GLY A 155 3.75 8.02 -0.84
CA GLY A 155 3.54 9.23 -0.07
C GLY A 155 4.22 9.22 1.31
N ASN A 156 3.91 10.22 2.12
CA ASN A 156 4.18 10.21 3.57
C ASN A 156 3.07 10.97 4.29
N LEU A 157 2.23 10.23 5.01
CA LEU A 157 1.08 10.81 5.73
C LEU A 157 1.49 11.76 6.87
N LEU A 158 2.66 11.54 7.48
CA LEU A 158 3.08 12.28 8.69
C LEU A 158 3.99 13.47 8.41
N LYS A 159 4.71 13.48 7.29
CA LYS A 159 5.69 14.51 6.94
C LYS A 159 5.71 14.74 5.42
N PRO A 160 5.04 15.79 4.92
CA PRO A 160 5.15 16.21 3.53
C PRO A 160 6.60 16.44 3.10
N GLY A 161 6.95 16.04 1.88
CA GLY A 161 8.31 16.15 1.34
C GLY A 161 9.33 15.15 1.91
N ALA A 162 8.87 14.16 2.67
CA ALA A 162 9.64 12.98 3.06
C ALA A 162 8.95 11.69 2.61
N GLY A 163 8.35 11.72 1.40
CA GLY A 163 7.80 10.55 0.73
C GLY A 163 8.88 9.58 0.25
N LEU A 164 8.43 8.52 -0.39
CA LEU A 164 9.24 7.52 -1.07
C LEU A 164 9.25 7.73 -2.60
N SER A 165 8.83 8.89 -3.09
CA SER A 165 9.04 9.27 -4.50
C SER A 165 10.53 9.49 -4.76
N LEU A 166 10.97 9.27 -5.99
CA LEU A 166 12.39 9.41 -6.35
C LEU A 166 12.94 10.80 -5.99
N ALA A 167 12.19 11.86 -6.31
CA ALA A 167 12.58 13.24 -6.00
C ALA A 167 12.69 13.51 -4.49
N ASP A 168 11.85 12.88 -3.66
CA ASP A 168 11.93 13.02 -2.21
C ASP A 168 13.11 12.25 -1.64
N LEU A 169 13.36 11.03 -2.11
CA LEU A 169 14.50 10.22 -1.68
C LEU A 169 15.82 10.93 -1.99
N GLU A 170 16.00 11.42 -3.22
CA GLU A 170 17.21 12.15 -3.63
C GLU A 170 17.43 13.42 -2.80
N ARG A 171 16.38 14.23 -2.61
CA ARG A 171 16.45 15.47 -1.84
C ARG A 171 16.82 15.22 -0.36
N ASN A 172 16.44 14.07 0.18
CA ASN A 172 16.74 13.68 1.55
C ASN A 172 18.02 12.82 1.66
N GLY A 173 18.76 12.60 0.57
CA GLY A 173 20.00 11.81 0.58
C GLY A 173 19.78 10.32 0.82
N LEU A 174 18.64 9.77 0.39
CA LEU A 174 18.26 8.37 0.48
C LEU A 174 18.23 7.70 -0.91
N SER A 175 19.25 7.98 -1.72
CA SER A 175 19.32 7.53 -3.12
C SER A 175 19.93 6.14 -3.32
N SER A 176 20.20 5.40 -2.24
CA SER A 176 20.75 4.05 -2.29
C SER A 176 19.93 3.06 -1.47
N VAL A 177 20.04 1.78 -1.81
CA VAL A 177 19.40 0.68 -1.07
C VAL A 177 19.90 0.68 0.37
N GLU A 178 21.18 0.95 0.58
CA GLU A 178 21.82 0.98 1.90
C GLU A 178 21.27 2.11 2.77
N ASP A 179 21.04 3.29 2.20
CA ASP A 179 20.47 4.43 2.92
C ASP A 179 19.02 4.17 3.35
N ILE A 180 18.20 3.62 2.44
CA ILE A 180 16.80 3.27 2.71
C ILE A 180 16.74 2.13 3.75
N ALA A 181 17.58 1.11 3.61
CA ALA A 181 17.67 0.00 4.57
C ALA A 181 18.07 0.50 5.96
N ARG A 182 19.04 1.42 6.05
CA ARG A 182 19.47 2.02 7.32
C ARG A 182 18.34 2.77 8.00
N VAL A 183 17.60 3.60 7.26
CA VAL A 183 16.44 4.34 7.82
C VAL A 183 15.32 3.39 8.23
N THR A 184 15.06 2.35 7.44
CA THR A 184 14.05 1.33 7.76
C THR A 184 14.44 0.54 9.02
N ALA A 185 15.71 0.22 9.18
CA ALA A 185 16.22 -0.51 10.34
C ALA A 185 16.17 0.33 11.61
N LEU A 186 16.67 1.57 11.57
CA LEU A 186 16.90 2.40 12.77
C LEU A 186 15.75 3.38 13.06
N GLY A 187 14.92 3.68 12.07
CA GLY A 187 13.91 4.72 12.15
C GLY A 187 14.50 6.12 12.00
N VAL A 188 13.62 7.10 11.76
CA VAL A 188 13.99 8.51 11.69
C VAL A 188 12.82 9.39 12.11
N ALA A 189 13.08 10.35 13.01
CA ALA A 189 12.07 11.24 13.55
C ALA A 189 10.84 10.48 14.11
N ARG A 190 9.69 10.56 13.43
CA ARG A 190 8.44 9.89 13.83
C ARG A 190 8.27 8.49 13.21
N MET A 191 9.11 8.12 12.25
CA MET A 191 9.10 6.78 11.66
C MET A 191 9.85 5.83 12.59
N PRO A 192 9.20 4.77 13.10
CA PRO A 192 9.87 3.81 13.96
C PRO A 192 10.88 2.96 13.18
N GLY A 193 11.93 2.49 13.86
CA GLY A 193 12.86 1.50 13.30
C GLY A 193 12.34 0.07 13.41
N TYR A 194 12.53 -0.73 12.36
CA TYR A 194 12.00 -2.09 12.26
C TYR A 194 13.06 -3.19 12.45
N GLY A 195 14.35 -2.84 12.46
CA GLY A 195 15.44 -3.81 12.59
C GLY A 195 15.49 -4.47 13.96
N GLU A 196 16.02 -5.69 14.00
CA GLU A 196 16.26 -6.46 15.24
C GLU A 196 17.15 -5.70 16.22
N ASP A 197 18.17 -5.00 15.71
CA ASP A 197 19.13 -4.23 16.51
C ASP A 197 18.69 -2.80 16.85
N CYS A 198 17.50 -2.36 16.40
CA CYS A 198 17.06 -0.99 16.68
C CYS A 198 16.91 -0.73 18.19
N LYS A 199 17.55 0.36 18.63
CA LYS A 199 17.58 0.87 20.01
C LYS A 199 17.66 2.41 19.98
N PRO A 200 17.14 3.12 21.01
CA PRO A 200 16.41 2.61 22.17
C PRO A 200 14.99 2.15 21.83
N ARG A 201 14.34 1.37 22.71
CA ARG A 201 13.02 0.75 22.42
C ARG A 201 11.95 1.74 21.95
N GLY A 202 11.94 2.97 22.48
CA GLY A 202 10.97 4.00 22.10
C GLY A 202 11.14 4.57 20.68
N GLN A 203 12.30 4.38 20.04
CA GLN A 203 12.51 4.78 18.64
C GLN A 203 12.08 3.69 17.65
N CYS A 204 11.78 2.50 18.15
CA CYS A 204 11.57 1.33 17.30
C CYS A 204 10.10 0.92 17.29
N THR A 205 9.75 0.08 16.33
CA THR A 205 8.41 -0.48 16.27
C THR A 205 8.11 -1.31 17.52
N PHE A 206 6.86 -1.20 17.98
CA PHE A 206 6.31 -2.05 19.04
C PHE A 206 5.93 -3.45 18.53
N GLY A 207 5.79 -3.61 17.21
CA GLY A 207 5.51 -4.89 16.57
C GLY A 207 6.74 -5.79 16.45
N PRO A 208 6.58 -6.95 15.77
CA PRO A 208 7.70 -7.83 15.43
C PRO A 208 8.77 -7.08 14.65
N ARG A 209 10.04 -7.41 14.94
CA ARG A 209 11.19 -6.89 14.20
C ARG A 209 11.38 -7.66 12.90
N LEU A 210 11.97 -6.99 11.91
CA LEU A 210 12.31 -7.54 10.61
C LEU A 210 13.80 -7.88 10.60
N SER A 211 14.12 -9.02 9.98
CA SER A 211 15.52 -9.40 9.74
C SER A 211 16.18 -8.45 8.74
N ALA A 212 17.52 -8.42 8.76
CA ALA A 212 18.29 -7.59 7.84
C ALA A 212 17.98 -7.90 6.36
N ASP A 213 17.78 -9.17 6.00
CA ASP A 213 17.46 -9.58 4.63
C ASP A 213 16.10 -9.06 4.16
N VAL A 214 15.09 -9.07 5.04
CA VAL A 214 13.76 -8.54 4.72
C VAL A 214 13.83 -7.02 4.56
N ILE A 215 14.61 -6.34 5.41
CA ILE A 215 14.82 -4.89 5.30
C ILE A 215 15.52 -4.53 3.99
N ARG A 216 16.54 -5.30 3.59
CA ARG A 216 17.24 -5.09 2.31
C ARG A 216 16.29 -5.25 1.13
N GLN A 217 15.46 -6.29 1.12
CA GLN A 217 14.44 -6.51 0.10
C GLN A 217 13.40 -5.38 0.04
N LEU A 218 12.96 -4.87 1.20
CA LEU A 218 12.06 -3.72 1.27
C LEU A 218 12.71 -2.45 0.70
N ALA A 219 14.00 -2.25 0.94
CA ALA A 219 14.74 -1.11 0.39
C ALA A 219 14.89 -1.21 -1.14
N GLU A 220 15.22 -2.39 -1.67
CA GLU A 220 15.26 -2.64 -3.12
C GLU A 220 13.88 -2.42 -3.76
N TYR A 221 12.83 -2.97 -3.15
CA TYR A 221 11.45 -2.76 -3.59
C TYR A 221 11.08 -1.28 -3.59
N THR A 222 11.39 -0.55 -2.51
CA THR A 222 11.08 0.89 -2.40
C THR A 222 11.79 1.70 -3.48
N LEU A 223 13.07 1.44 -3.73
CA LEU A 223 13.82 2.14 -4.77
C LEU A 223 13.28 1.83 -6.16
N ALA A 224 12.94 0.56 -6.43
CA ALA A 224 12.33 0.16 -7.70
C ALA A 224 10.97 0.83 -7.93
N GLN A 225 10.12 0.89 -6.90
CA GLN A 225 8.83 1.59 -6.97
C GLN A 225 9.01 3.10 -7.16
N ALA A 226 9.98 3.71 -6.48
CA ALA A 226 10.31 5.12 -6.67
C ALA A 226 10.73 5.43 -8.12
N GLN A 227 11.54 4.56 -8.73
CA GLN A 227 11.97 4.68 -10.13
C GLN A 227 10.81 4.45 -11.11
N ALA A 228 9.90 3.53 -10.79
CA ALA A 228 8.70 3.26 -11.58
C ALA A 228 7.60 4.33 -11.41
N GLY A 229 7.76 5.26 -10.45
CA GLY A 229 6.79 6.31 -10.17
C GLY A 229 5.57 5.86 -9.38
N TRP A 230 5.68 4.78 -8.61
CA TRP A 230 4.59 4.19 -7.79
C TRP A 230 3.29 3.93 -8.59
N PRO A 231 3.31 2.97 -9.54
CA PRO A 231 2.15 2.58 -10.32
C PRO A 231 1.05 1.87 -9.50
#